data_AF-A0A2G9HJA7-F1
#
_entry.id   AF-A0A2G9HJA7-F1
#
_cell.length_a   1.000
_cell.length_b   1.000
_cell.length_c   1.000
_cell.angle_alpha   90.00
_cell.angle_beta   90.00
_cell.angle_gamma   90.00
#
_symmetry.space_group_name_H-M   'P 1'
#
loop_
_entity.id
_entity.type
_entity.pdbx_description
1 polymer ?
#
loop_
_entity_poly.entity_id
_entity_poly.type
_entity_poly.pdbx_seq_one_letter_code
_entity_poly.pdbx_strand_id
1 'polypeptide(L)'
;MEDTPKQPLLQQKTNDEQQEPEISVQDYFVHRWSTHSFLQSFVDEGDDIPPITGTRQFYKAFTRESKKLWYLAGPAIITSLCQYSLGAITQTFAGHVGNLDLAAFSIENSVIAGLSLGVMLGMGSALETLCGQAYGAGQIEMLGIYMQRSWVILLTTGVLLNILYVFAYPFLRLIGQTEDISRVAGKFSIWMIPQLYAYALNYPIAKFLQAQSKIMVMTWISVVALVLHIFFSWLLMLKLGWGMAGGAVVLNASWWFIVVAQLVYIFSGTCGRAWSGFSWRAFQNLWGFARLSLASAVMLW
;
A
#
# COMPACT_ATOMS: atom_id res chain seq x y z
N MET A 1 -57.75 -38.86 53.06
CA MET A 1 -57.09 -39.99 52.37
C MET A 1 -55.80 -39.44 51.81
N GLU A 2 -54.71 -39.90 52.41
CA GLU A 2 -53.31 -39.53 52.12
C GLU A 2 -52.93 -39.82 50.67
N ASP A 3 -52.03 -39.02 50.08
CA ASP A 3 -50.62 -39.40 49.91
C ASP A 3 -49.89 -38.44 48.95
N THR A 4 -48.73 -37.96 49.40
CA THR A 4 -47.57 -37.60 48.55
C THR A 4 -46.46 -38.56 48.99
N PRO A 5 -45.43 -38.99 48.19
CA PRO A 5 -44.68 -38.19 47.21
C PRO A 5 -44.00 -38.99 46.04
N LYS A 6 -43.16 -38.28 45.25
CA LYS A 6 -41.89 -38.70 44.57
C LYS A 6 -41.86 -38.62 43.03
N GLN A 7 -40.92 -37.81 42.53
CA GLN A 7 -40.34 -37.81 41.18
C GLN A 7 -39.65 -39.13 40.83
N PRO A 8 -39.50 -39.42 39.52
CA PRO A 8 -38.14 -39.60 38.99
C PRO A 8 -37.84 -38.99 37.60
N LEU A 9 -36.57 -38.59 37.49
CA LEU A 9 -35.64 -38.35 36.38
C LEU A 9 -35.93 -38.85 34.92
N LEU A 10 -35.54 -37.97 33.98
CA LEU A 10 -34.91 -38.20 32.65
C LEU A 10 -35.72 -38.82 31.48
N GLN A 11 -36.06 -37.99 30.48
CA GLN A 11 -35.63 -38.09 29.06
C GLN A 11 -36.60 -37.35 28.11
N GLN A 12 -36.15 -36.25 27.50
CA GLN A 12 -36.65 -35.81 26.19
C GLN A 12 -35.53 -35.11 25.40
N LYS A 13 -34.73 -35.94 24.72
CA LYS A 13 -34.04 -35.66 23.44
C LYS A 13 -35.10 -36.03 22.38
N THR A 14 -35.37 -35.38 21.25
CA THR A 14 -34.57 -34.77 20.18
C THR A 14 -35.64 -34.24 19.19
N ASN A 15 -35.60 -33.02 18.63
CA ASN A 15 -35.06 -32.74 17.29
C ASN A 15 -35.39 -31.27 16.97
N ASP A 16 -34.40 -30.38 17.04
CA ASP A 16 -34.40 -29.16 16.23
C ASP A 16 -33.60 -29.49 14.97
N GLU A 17 -34.27 -29.54 13.82
CA GLU A 17 -33.63 -29.68 12.52
C GLU A 17 -32.82 -28.41 12.23
N GLN A 18 -31.50 -28.49 12.39
CA GLN A 18 -30.57 -27.51 11.85
C GLN A 18 -30.51 -27.67 10.34
N GLN A 19 -31.10 -26.71 9.63
CA GLN A 19 -30.98 -26.56 8.20
C GLN A 19 -29.60 -25.95 7.89
N GLU A 20 -28.65 -26.77 7.43
CA GLU A 20 -27.36 -26.29 6.92
C GLU A 20 -27.57 -25.44 5.66
N PRO A 21 -26.99 -24.24 5.55
CA PRO A 21 -27.04 -23.47 4.32
C PRO A 21 -26.09 -24.09 3.28
N GLU A 22 -26.64 -24.40 2.10
CA GLU A 22 -25.91 -24.89 0.93
C GLU A 22 -24.94 -23.81 0.43
N ILE A 23 -23.66 -23.94 0.78
CA ILE A 23 -22.60 -23.04 0.30
C ILE A 23 -22.27 -23.43 -1.14
N SER A 24 -22.37 -22.47 -2.08
CA SER A 24 -22.04 -22.71 -3.47
C SER A 24 -20.58 -23.14 -3.63
N VAL A 25 -20.30 -24.06 -4.55
CA VAL A 25 -18.92 -24.56 -4.81
C VAL A 25 -17.96 -23.40 -5.16
N GLN A 26 -18.48 -22.32 -5.75
CA GLN A 26 -17.73 -21.09 -6.03
C GLN A 26 -17.32 -20.35 -4.74
N ASP A 27 -18.23 -20.24 -3.77
CA ASP A 27 -17.93 -19.67 -2.45
C ASP A 27 -16.94 -20.56 -1.68
N TYR A 28 -17.03 -21.88 -1.85
CA TYR A 28 -16.08 -22.82 -1.23
C TYR A 28 -14.65 -22.60 -1.74
N PHE A 29 -14.45 -22.33 -3.03
CA PHE A 29 -13.12 -22.04 -3.59
C PHE A 29 -12.60 -20.65 -3.20
N VAL A 30 -13.46 -19.62 -3.16
CA VAL A 30 -13.04 -18.26 -2.72
C VAL A 30 -12.73 -18.23 -1.22
N HIS A 31 -13.51 -18.94 -0.39
CA HIS A 31 -13.29 -19.02 1.05
C HIS A 31 -12.09 -19.90 1.41
N ARG A 32 -11.77 -20.93 0.63
CA ARG A 32 -10.62 -21.82 0.88
C ARG A 32 -9.26 -21.21 0.51
N TRP A 33 -9.23 -20.20 -0.35
CA TRP A 33 -8.04 -19.39 -0.62
C TRP A 33 -7.87 -18.23 0.37
N SER A 34 -8.80 -18.07 1.32
CA SER A 34 -8.55 -17.31 2.53
C SER A 34 -7.91 -18.24 3.57
N THR A 35 -6.59 -18.16 3.68
CA THR A 35 -5.72 -18.14 4.89
C THR A 35 -6.23 -18.58 6.28
N HIS A 36 -7.32 -19.32 6.43
CA HIS A 36 -7.96 -19.59 7.73
C HIS A 36 -7.08 -20.40 8.68
N SER A 37 -6.28 -21.36 8.19
CA SER A 37 -5.41 -22.15 9.09
C SER A 37 -4.16 -21.40 9.57
N PHE A 38 -3.72 -20.37 8.84
CA PHE A 38 -2.48 -19.65 9.15
C PHE A 38 -2.76 -18.31 9.84
N LEU A 39 -3.84 -17.60 9.48
CA LEU A 39 -4.31 -16.43 10.23
C LEU A 39 -4.67 -16.79 11.67
N GLN A 40 -5.15 -18.01 11.93
CA GLN A 40 -5.41 -18.51 13.29
C GLN A 40 -4.13 -18.65 14.13
N SER A 41 -2.94 -18.69 13.50
CA SER A 41 -1.65 -18.61 14.23
C SER A 41 -1.24 -17.17 14.60
N PHE A 42 -1.91 -16.16 14.04
CA PHE A 42 -1.71 -14.74 14.34
C PHE A 42 -2.84 -14.15 15.20
N VAL A 43 -4.01 -14.82 15.27
CA VAL A 43 -5.07 -14.50 16.22
C VAL A 43 -4.66 -15.05 17.59
N ASP A 44 -4.02 -14.20 18.36
CA ASP A 44 -4.02 -14.12 19.82
C ASP A 44 -4.43 -15.42 20.57
N GLU A 45 -3.52 -16.39 20.67
CA GLU A 45 -3.40 -17.06 21.96
C GLU A 45 -2.78 -16.00 22.88
N GLY A 46 -3.63 -15.33 23.67
CA GLY A 46 -3.31 -14.20 24.54
C GLY A 46 -2.31 -14.47 25.67
N ASP A 47 -1.37 -15.40 25.47
CA ASP A 47 -0.22 -15.60 26.33
C ASP A 47 0.95 -14.77 25.82
N ASP A 48 1.13 -13.60 26.45
CA ASP A 48 2.38 -12.85 26.40
C ASP A 48 3.58 -13.79 26.55
N ILE A 49 4.69 -13.49 25.86
CA ILE A 49 5.90 -14.33 25.98
C ILE A 49 6.32 -14.32 27.46
N PRO A 50 6.36 -15.49 28.14
CA PRO A 50 6.76 -15.52 29.53
C PRO A 50 8.20 -15.02 29.67
N PRO A 51 8.60 -14.51 30.87
CA PRO A 51 9.94 -14.01 31.09
C PRO A 51 11.00 -15.00 30.63
N ILE A 52 11.89 -14.55 29.75
CA ILE A 52 12.93 -15.39 29.15
C ILE A 52 13.98 -15.69 30.22
N THR A 53 14.00 -16.92 30.73
CA THR A 53 14.91 -17.34 31.81
C THR A 53 16.11 -18.16 31.31
N GLY A 54 16.20 -18.44 30.01
CA GLY A 54 17.32 -19.19 29.43
C GLY A 54 17.43 -19.15 27.92
N THR A 55 18.58 -19.56 27.40
CA THR A 55 18.94 -19.52 25.97
C THR A 55 18.00 -20.32 25.06
N ARG A 56 17.51 -21.48 25.54
CA ARG A 56 16.55 -22.32 24.80
C ARG A 56 15.19 -21.64 24.67
N GLN A 57 14.71 -20.97 25.72
CA GLN A 57 13.46 -20.20 25.70
C GLN A 57 13.60 -18.98 24.80
N PHE A 58 14.75 -18.28 24.87
CA PHE A 58 15.08 -17.19 23.98
C PHE A 58 15.00 -17.63 22.50
N TYR A 59 15.66 -18.72 22.13
CA TYR A 59 15.66 -19.18 20.74
C TYR A 59 14.26 -19.58 20.27
N LYS A 60 13.44 -20.20 21.13
CA LYS A 60 12.04 -20.53 20.80
C LYS A 60 11.19 -19.27 20.58
N ALA A 61 11.32 -18.27 21.46
CA ALA A 61 10.61 -16.99 21.31
C ALA A 61 11.10 -16.22 20.06
N PHE A 62 12.42 -16.12 19.88
CA PHE A 62 13.05 -15.47 18.74
C PHE A 62 12.61 -16.09 17.41
N THR A 63 12.63 -17.42 17.29
CA THR A 63 12.20 -18.10 16.06
C THR A 63 10.71 -17.92 15.81
N ARG A 64 9.86 -17.89 16.85
CA ARG A 64 8.43 -17.60 16.72
C ARG A 64 8.20 -16.19 16.18
N GLU A 65 8.78 -15.17 16.81
CA GLU A 65 8.59 -13.78 16.41
C GLU A 65 9.26 -13.47 15.06
N SER A 66 10.44 -14.04 14.79
CA SER A 66 11.11 -13.92 13.49
C SER A 66 10.26 -14.45 12.34
N LYS A 67 9.54 -15.57 12.54
CA LYS A 67 8.63 -16.10 11.52
C LYS A 67 7.48 -15.13 11.21
N LYS A 68 6.90 -14.51 12.26
CA LYS A 68 5.84 -13.49 12.08
C LYS A 68 6.36 -12.26 11.35
N LEU A 69 7.55 -11.78 11.73
CA LEU A 69 8.19 -10.65 11.07
C LEU A 69 8.48 -10.95 9.59
N TRP A 70 9.05 -12.10 9.27
CA TRP A 70 9.36 -12.47 7.88
C TRP A 70 8.11 -12.68 7.03
N TYR A 71 7.00 -13.13 7.62
CA TYR A 71 5.72 -13.23 6.93
C TYR A 71 5.21 -11.87 6.44
N LEU A 72 5.51 -10.79 7.17
CA LEU A 72 5.18 -9.42 6.76
C LEU A 72 6.30 -8.81 5.89
N ALA A 73 7.54 -8.88 6.36
CA ALA A 73 8.68 -8.22 5.75
C ALA A 73 9.05 -8.80 4.38
N GLY A 74 8.99 -10.12 4.19
CA GLY A 74 9.33 -10.76 2.91
C GLY A 74 8.46 -10.22 1.75
N PRO A 75 7.12 -10.31 1.85
CA PRO A 75 6.23 -9.71 0.86
C PRO A 75 6.39 -8.19 0.73
N ALA A 76 6.66 -7.46 1.83
CA ALA A 76 6.93 -6.03 1.78
C ALA A 76 8.15 -5.72 0.90
N ILE A 77 9.24 -6.45 1.09
CA ILE A 77 10.49 -6.30 0.34
C ILE A 77 10.23 -6.57 -1.14
N ILE A 78 9.52 -7.65 -1.49
CA ILE A 78 9.19 -7.97 -2.89
C ILE A 78 8.34 -6.84 -3.51
N THR A 79 7.33 -6.37 -2.78
CA THR A 79 6.48 -5.25 -3.22
C THR A 79 7.31 -4.01 -3.52
N SER A 80 8.19 -3.63 -2.61
CA SER A 80 9.11 -2.49 -2.79
C SER A 80 10.05 -2.70 -3.96
N LEU A 81 10.67 -3.87 -4.08
CA LEU A 81 11.55 -4.21 -5.21
C LEU A 81 10.81 -4.08 -6.54
N CYS A 82 9.59 -4.61 -6.65
CA CYS A 82 8.80 -4.49 -7.88
C CYS A 82 8.49 -3.02 -8.21
N GLN A 83 8.08 -2.23 -7.22
CA GLN A 83 7.74 -0.82 -7.41
C GLN A 83 8.94 0.05 -7.79
N TYR A 84 10.08 -0.11 -7.13
CA TYR A 84 11.33 0.55 -7.51
C TYR A 84 11.81 0.12 -8.90
N SER A 85 11.59 -1.16 -9.25
CA SER A 85 11.96 -1.68 -10.57
C SER A 85 11.20 -1.00 -11.71
N LEU A 86 9.99 -0.47 -11.49
CA LEU A 86 9.27 0.29 -12.53
C LEU A 86 10.11 1.49 -13.02
N GLY A 87 10.67 2.26 -12.08
CA GLY A 87 11.56 3.38 -12.39
C GLY A 87 12.87 2.92 -13.04
N ALA A 88 13.50 1.88 -12.48
CA ALA A 88 14.77 1.35 -13.00
C ALA A 88 14.64 0.80 -14.43
N ILE A 89 13.53 0.12 -14.73
CA ILE A 89 13.23 -0.39 -16.07
C ILE A 89 12.97 0.77 -17.03
N THR A 90 12.15 1.76 -16.65
CA THR A 90 11.93 2.96 -17.48
C THR A 90 13.24 3.68 -17.79
N GLN A 91 14.12 3.84 -16.78
CA GLN A 91 15.45 4.41 -16.96
C GLN A 91 16.31 3.60 -17.93
N THR A 92 16.30 2.27 -17.80
CA THR A 92 17.04 1.37 -18.69
C THR A 92 16.57 1.52 -20.14
N PHE A 93 15.25 1.57 -20.37
CA PHE A 93 14.69 1.79 -21.71
C PHE A 93 14.98 3.20 -22.24
N ALA A 94 14.96 4.23 -21.39
CA ALA A 94 15.37 5.59 -21.78
C ALA A 94 16.82 5.61 -22.30
N GLY A 95 17.73 4.83 -21.69
CA GLY A 95 19.10 4.62 -22.19
C GLY A 95 19.18 4.05 -23.60
N HIS A 96 18.24 3.18 -23.98
CA HIS A 96 18.17 2.64 -25.34
C HIS A 96 17.51 3.60 -26.33
N VAL A 97 16.68 4.54 -25.86
CA VAL A 97 16.13 5.63 -26.69
C VAL A 97 17.23 6.65 -27.01
N GLY A 98 18.02 7.05 -26.02
CA GLY A 98 19.15 7.95 -26.21
C GLY A 98 19.82 8.41 -24.92
N ASN A 99 21.09 8.82 -25.03
CA ASN A 99 21.86 9.31 -23.88
C ASN A 99 21.24 10.57 -23.25
N LEU A 100 20.66 11.45 -24.07
CA LEU A 100 19.99 12.65 -23.58
C LEU A 100 18.70 12.31 -22.83
N ASP A 101 17.91 11.35 -23.33
CA ASP A 101 16.68 10.88 -22.70
C ASP A 101 16.94 10.19 -21.36
N LEU A 102 17.99 9.36 -21.29
CA LEU A 102 18.48 8.76 -20.05
C LEU A 102 18.86 9.82 -19.01
N ALA A 103 19.66 10.80 -19.41
CA ALA A 103 20.09 11.88 -18.52
C ALA A 103 18.89 12.69 -18.03
N ALA A 104 17.97 13.04 -18.95
CA ALA A 104 16.75 13.77 -18.64
C ALA A 104 15.84 13.01 -17.68
N PHE A 105 15.59 11.72 -17.92
CA PHE A 105 14.82 10.86 -17.00
C PHE A 105 15.48 10.78 -15.62
N SER A 106 16.80 10.55 -15.58
CA SER A 106 17.53 10.44 -14.32
C SER A 106 17.44 11.73 -13.49
N ILE A 107 17.59 12.89 -14.13
CA ILE A 107 17.50 14.20 -13.46
C ILE A 107 16.07 14.50 -13.04
N GLU A 108 15.07 14.25 -13.89
CA GLU A 108 13.66 14.41 -13.54
C GLU A 108 13.28 13.54 -12.34
N ASN A 109 13.61 12.24 -12.40
CA ASN A 109 13.21 11.29 -11.38
C ASN A 109 13.94 11.52 -10.04
N SER A 110 15.22 11.89 -10.06
CA SER A 110 15.98 12.14 -8.82
C SER A 110 15.72 13.51 -8.19
N VAL A 111 15.52 14.55 -9.00
CA VAL A 111 15.35 15.92 -8.51
C VAL A 111 13.87 16.26 -8.36
N ILE A 112 13.10 16.24 -9.45
CA ILE A 112 11.71 16.72 -9.46
C ILE A 112 10.81 15.70 -8.74
N ALA A 113 10.81 14.46 -9.22
CA ALA A 113 10.02 13.41 -8.60
C ALA A 113 10.58 13.03 -7.22
N GLY A 114 11.90 12.99 -7.06
CA GLY A 114 12.56 12.65 -5.79
C GLY A 114 12.21 13.61 -4.64
N LEU A 115 12.25 14.93 -4.88
CA LEU A 115 11.82 15.93 -3.88
C LEU A 115 10.35 15.75 -3.50
N SER A 116 9.50 15.57 -4.50
CA SER A 116 8.05 15.40 -4.30
C SER A 116 7.74 14.11 -3.54
N LEU A 117 8.43 13.02 -3.88
CA LEU A 117 8.33 11.73 -3.23
C LEU A 117 8.79 11.81 -1.77
N GLY A 118 9.90 12.50 -1.49
CA GLY A 118 10.42 12.70 -0.13
C GLY A 118 9.39 13.40 0.77
N VAL A 119 8.79 14.49 0.27
CA VAL A 119 7.72 15.20 0.99
C VAL A 119 6.51 14.29 1.23
N MET A 120 6.05 13.58 0.19
CA MET A 120 4.87 12.69 0.31
C MET A 120 5.10 11.50 1.24
N LEU A 121 6.24 10.81 1.12
CA LEU A 121 6.62 9.69 1.97
C LEU A 121 6.76 10.14 3.42
N GLY A 122 7.42 11.29 3.62
CA GLY A 122 7.53 11.97 4.88
C GLY A 122 6.19 12.18 5.57
N MET A 123 5.27 12.84 4.87
CA MET A 123 3.91 13.13 5.36
C MET A 123 3.05 11.87 5.57
N GLY A 124 3.26 10.85 4.74
CA GLY A 124 2.56 9.56 4.81
C GLY A 124 3.03 8.67 5.97
N SER A 125 4.26 8.83 6.47
CA SER A 125 4.78 8.00 7.56
C SER A 125 4.03 8.18 8.89
N ALA A 126 3.46 9.36 9.15
CA ALA A 126 2.58 9.59 10.29
C ALA A 126 1.39 8.60 10.32
N LEU A 127 0.90 8.20 9.14
CA LEU A 127 -0.19 7.25 9.01
C LEU A 127 0.20 5.85 9.48
N GLU A 128 1.44 5.43 9.28
CA GLU A 128 1.92 4.13 9.72
C GLU A 128 1.79 3.97 11.24
N THR A 129 2.27 4.97 11.99
CA THR A 129 2.14 5.01 13.45
C THR A 129 0.68 5.02 13.88
N LEU A 130 -0.16 5.87 13.26
CA LEU A 130 -1.57 5.98 13.63
C LEU A 130 -2.38 4.72 13.32
N CYS A 131 -2.15 4.09 12.16
CA CYS A 131 -2.78 2.82 11.79
C CYS A 131 -2.32 1.68 12.70
N GLY A 132 -1.02 1.61 13.04
CA GLY A 132 -0.50 0.61 13.97
C GLY A 132 -1.09 0.75 15.37
N GLN A 133 -1.18 1.98 15.89
CA GLN A 133 -1.81 2.27 17.18
C GLN A 133 -3.31 1.95 17.19
N ALA A 134 -4.05 2.37 16.18
CA ALA A 134 -5.49 2.09 16.09
C ALA A 134 -5.77 0.59 15.94
N TYR A 135 -4.94 -0.12 15.17
CA TYR A 135 -5.07 -1.56 15.03
C TYR A 135 -4.80 -2.29 16.36
N GLY A 136 -3.70 -1.93 17.05
CA GLY A 136 -3.37 -2.50 18.37
C GLY A 136 -4.39 -2.17 19.47
N ALA A 137 -5.07 -1.02 19.38
CA ALA A 137 -6.15 -0.63 20.29
C ALA A 137 -7.52 -1.23 19.91
N GLY A 138 -7.60 -2.12 18.90
CA GLY A 138 -8.84 -2.73 18.43
C GLY A 138 -9.78 -1.77 17.67
N GLN A 139 -9.34 -0.54 17.37
CA GLN A 139 -10.10 0.48 16.65
C GLN A 139 -9.98 0.33 15.13
N ILE A 140 -10.31 -0.86 14.63
CA ILE A 140 -10.08 -1.24 13.22
C ILE A 140 -10.75 -0.29 12.22
N GLU A 141 -11.94 0.24 12.54
CA GLU A 141 -12.68 1.20 11.70
C GLU A 141 -11.92 2.51 11.46
N MET A 142 -11.02 2.91 12.38
CA MET A 142 -10.26 4.14 12.24
C MET A 142 -9.19 4.06 11.15
N LEU A 143 -8.76 2.86 10.74
CA LEU A 143 -7.79 2.69 9.66
C LEU A 143 -8.29 3.32 8.35
N GLY A 144 -9.55 3.06 7.98
CA GLY A 144 -10.14 3.63 6.78
C GLY A 144 -10.29 5.16 6.87
N ILE A 145 -10.64 5.68 8.05
CA ILE A 145 -10.74 7.13 8.30
C ILE A 145 -9.37 7.80 8.17
N TYR A 146 -8.31 7.22 8.73
CA TYR A 146 -6.96 7.78 8.62
C TYR A 146 -6.42 7.72 7.20
N MET A 147 -6.70 6.64 6.46
CA MET A 147 -6.37 6.55 5.03
C MET A 147 -7.02 7.69 4.23
N GLN A 148 -8.33 7.89 4.39
CA GLN A 148 -9.07 8.97 3.71
C GLN A 148 -8.54 10.36 4.09
N ARG A 149 -8.27 10.58 5.38
CA ARG A 149 -7.68 11.83 5.87
C ARG A 149 -6.31 12.09 5.25
N SER A 150 -5.48 11.05 5.16
CA SER A 150 -4.17 11.14 4.53
C SER A 150 -4.28 11.42 3.03
N TRP A 151 -5.24 10.84 2.31
CA TRP A 151 -5.50 11.21 0.92
C TRP A 151 -5.83 12.69 0.77
N VAL A 152 -6.72 13.25 1.59
CA VAL A 152 -7.06 14.69 1.53
C VAL A 152 -5.80 15.54 1.65
N ILE A 153 -4.93 15.22 2.61
CA ILE A 153 -3.70 15.97 2.88
C ILE A 153 -2.69 15.79 1.74
N LEU A 154 -2.39 14.54 1.34
CA LEU A 154 -1.38 14.26 0.32
C LEU A 154 -1.80 14.73 -1.08
N LEU A 155 -3.08 14.64 -1.43
CA LEU A 155 -3.59 15.19 -2.69
C LEU A 155 -3.49 16.72 -2.70
N THR A 156 -3.79 17.38 -1.57
CA THR A 156 -3.62 18.83 -1.42
C THR A 156 -2.14 19.22 -1.54
N THR A 157 -1.24 18.49 -0.89
CA THR A 157 0.21 18.68 -1.03
C THR A 157 0.66 18.46 -2.48
N GLY A 158 0.13 17.44 -3.16
CA GLY A 158 0.40 17.17 -4.57
C GLY A 158 0.03 18.35 -5.48
N VAL A 159 -1.09 19.03 -5.22
CA VAL A 159 -1.47 20.25 -5.95
C VAL A 159 -0.41 21.35 -5.78
N LEU A 160 0.14 21.53 -4.58
CA LEU A 160 1.20 22.52 -4.34
C LEU A 160 2.51 22.12 -5.04
N LEU A 161 2.85 20.84 -5.02
CA LEU A 161 4.05 20.30 -5.64
C LEU A 161 4.03 20.36 -7.17
N ASN A 162 2.86 20.46 -7.81
CA ASN A 162 2.78 20.66 -9.27
C ASN A 162 3.59 21.86 -9.78
N ILE A 163 3.76 22.90 -8.96
CA ILE A 163 4.60 24.05 -9.31
C ILE A 163 6.01 23.57 -9.67
N LEU A 164 6.57 22.61 -8.93
CA LEU A 164 7.89 22.06 -9.20
C LEU A 164 7.95 21.32 -10.55
N TYR A 165 6.88 20.59 -10.91
CA TYR A 165 6.79 19.87 -12.19
C TYR A 165 6.58 20.80 -13.38
N VAL A 166 5.67 21.77 -13.26
CA VAL A 166 5.37 22.74 -14.33
C VAL A 166 6.57 23.65 -14.60
N PHE A 167 7.29 24.05 -13.54
CA PHE A 167 8.49 24.89 -13.64
C PHE A 167 9.78 24.07 -13.55
N ALA A 168 9.75 22.78 -13.89
CA ALA A 168 10.94 21.92 -13.84
C ALA A 168 12.04 22.44 -14.77
N TYR A 169 11.73 22.88 -16.00
CA TYR A 169 12.73 23.44 -16.92
C TYR A 169 13.54 24.60 -16.32
N PRO A 170 12.95 25.73 -15.92
CA PRO A 170 13.72 26.85 -15.37
C PRO A 170 14.38 26.50 -14.03
N PHE A 171 13.75 25.63 -13.23
CA PHE A 171 14.34 25.16 -11.97
C PHE A 171 15.62 24.34 -12.21
N LEU A 172 15.59 23.40 -13.17
CA LEU A 172 16.76 22.59 -13.53
C LEU A 172 17.89 23.45 -14.10
N ARG A 173 17.57 24.48 -14.89
CA ARG A 173 18.56 25.46 -15.36
C ARG A 173 19.18 26.24 -14.21
N LEU A 174 18.38 26.63 -13.22
CA LEU A 174 18.84 27.36 -12.04
C LEU A 174 19.86 26.55 -11.22
N ILE A 175 19.65 25.25 -11.06
CA ILE A 175 20.58 24.36 -10.33
C ILE A 175 21.76 23.88 -11.19
N GLY A 176 21.96 24.45 -12.38
CA GLY A 176 23.15 24.24 -13.20
C GLY A 176 23.07 23.11 -14.23
N GLN A 177 21.89 22.53 -14.50
CA GLN A 177 21.73 21.55 -15.58
C GLN A 177 21.86 22.21 -16.96
N THR A 178 22.34 21.44 -17.96
CA THR A 178 22.46 21.94 -19.33
C THR A 178 21.10 22.26 -19.95
N GLU A 179 21.12 23.09 -20.99
CA GLU A 179 19.92 23.51 -21.72
C GLU A 179 19.12 22.31 -22.24
N ASP A 180 19.80 21.38 -22.91
CA ASP A 180 19.17 20.21 -23.53
C ASP A 180 18.55 19.26 -22.50
N ILE A 181 19.28 18.95 -21.42
CA ILE A 181 18.79 18.08 -20.35
C ILE A 181 17.58 18.73 -19.67
N SER A 182 17.68 20.00 -19.30
CA SER A 182 16.61 20.72 -18.61
C SER A 182 15.34 20.77 -19.46
N ARG A 183 15.47 20.95 -20.78
CA ARG A 183 14.34 21.03 -21.71
C ARG A 183 13.60 19.71 -21.81
N VAL A 184 14.34 18.61 -22.00
CA VAL A 184 13.74 17.27 -22.11
C VAL A 184 13.17 16.84 -20.76
N ALA A 185 13.91 17.02 -19.67
CA ALA A 185 13.47 16.70 -18.31
C ALA A 185 12.24 17.51 -17.92
N GLY A 186 12.22 18.82 -18.18
CA GLY A 186 11.08 19.67 -17.87
C GLY A 186 9.81 19.29 -18.64
N LYS A 187 9.95 18.92 -19.92
CA LYS A 187 8.82 18.36 -20.69
C LYS A 187 8.34 17.03 -20.11
N PHE A 188 9.27 16.14 -19.75
CA PHE A 188 8.96 14.86 -19.16
C PHE A 188 8.26 15.02 -17.79
N SER A 189 8.71 15.96 -16.94
CA SER A 189 8.06 16.29 -15.66
C SER A 189 6.57 16.59 -15.82
N ILE A 190 6.18 17.38 -16.83
CA ILE A 190 4.76 17.68 -17.08
C ILE A 190 3.98 16.39 -17.38
N TRP A 191 4.56 15.45 -18.13
CA TRP A 191 3.94 14.15 -18.39
C TRP A 191 3.87 13.24 -17.15
N MET A 192 4.70 13.45 -16.14
CA MET A 192 4.72 12.66 -14.91
C MET A 192 3.82 13.22 -13.80
N ILE A 193 3.10 14.33 -14.03
CA ILE A 193 2.11 14.85 -13.07
C ILE A 193 1.09 13.79 -12.62
N PRO A 194 0.52 12.92 -13.47
CA PRO A 194 -0.42 11.90 -13.00
C PRO A 194 0.21 10.90 -12.02
N GLN A 195 1.50 10.61 -12.12
CA GLN A 195 2.23 9.72 -11.22
C GLN A 195 2.31 10.31 -9.81
N LEU A 196 2.48 11.63 -9.70
CA LEU A 196 2.47 12.34 -8.41
C LEU A 196 1.20 12.03 -7.60
N TYR A 197 0.05 12.05 -8.26
CA TYR A 197 -1.24 11.74 -7.63
C TYR A 197 -1.41 10.25 -7.35
N ALA A 198 -0.88 9.37 -8.20
CA ALA A 198 -0.85 7.94 -7.93
C ALA A 198 -0.03 7.65 -6.65
N TYR A 199 1.09 8.33 -6.44
CA TYR A 199 1.86 8.24 -5.19
C TYR A 199 1.06 8.72 -3.97
N ALA A 200 0.43 9.89 -4.07
CA ALA A 200 -0.40 10.43 -3.00
C ALA A 200 -1.52 9.46 -2.56
N LEU A 201 -2.06 8.65 -3.47
CA LEU A 201 -3.06 7.63 -3.17
C LEU A 201 -2.45 6.32 -2.68
N ASN A 202 -1.40 5.83 -3.34
CA ASN A 202 -0.77 4.54 -3.05
C ASN A 202 -0.15 4.51 -1.65
N TYR A 203 0.46 5.61 -1.18
CA TYR A 203 1.09 5.64 0.15
C TYR A 203 0.10 5.30 1.28
N PRO A 204 -1.05 5.99 1.40
CA PRO A 204 -2.03 5.64 2.42
C PRO A 204 -2.65 4.26 2.26
N ILE A 205 -2.90 3.84 1.01
CA ILE A 205 -3.43 2.52 0.70
C ILE A 205 -2.48 1.43 1.19
N ALA A 206 -1.18 1.59 0.92
CA ALA A 206 -0.17 0.64 1.35
C ALA A 206 -0.16 0.50 2.87
N LYS A 207 -0.16 1.61 3.62
CA LYS A 207 -0.19 1.57 5.10
C LYS A 207 -1.49 0.99 5.64
N PHE A 208 -2.63 1.28 5.01
CA PHE A 208 -3.92 0.69 5.35
C PHE A 208 -3.91 -0.84 5.22
N LEU A 209 -3.41 -1.37 4.10
CA LEU A 209 -3.33 -2.81 3.85
C LEU A 209 -2.25 -3.49 4.70
N GLN A 210 -1.11 -2.84 4.92
CA GLN A 210 -0.01 -3.34 5.75
C GLN A 210 -0.44 -3.49 7.21
N ALA A 211 -1.15 -2.51 7.78
CA ALA A 211 -1.64 -2.57 9.16
C ALA A 211 -2.58 -3.76 9.42
N GLN A 212 -3.26 -4.26 8.39
CA GLN A 212 -4.12 -5.44 8.44
C GLN A 212 -3.41 -6.74 8.07
N SER A 213 -2.09 -6.73 7.89
CA SER A 213 -1.30 -7.87 7.39
C SER A 213 -1.74 -8.39 6.00
N LYS A 214 -2.42 -7.57 5.19
CA LYS A 214 -2.91 -7.92 3.84
C LYS A 214 -1.86 -7.65 2.75
N ILE A 215 -0.59 -7.93 3.07
CA ILE A 215 0.54 -7.53 2.23
C ILE A 215 0.72 -8.35 0.95
N MET A 216 0.32 -9.62 0.97
CA MET A 216 0.40 -10.51 -0.19
C MET A 216 -0.37 -9.96 -1.41
N VAL A 217 -1.47 -9.26 -1.17
CA VAL A 217 -2.27 -8.63 -2.23
C VAL A 217 -1.47 -7.55 -2.95
N MET A 218 -0.79 -6.68 -2.18
CA MET A 218 0.08 -5.64 -2.75
C MET A 218 1.24 -6.25 -3.53
N THR A 219 1.80 -7.35 -3.05
CA THR A 219 2.88 -8.08 -3.72
C THR A 219 2.45 -8.59 -5.08
N TRP A 220 1.34 -9.34 -5.16
CA TRP A 220 0.85 -9.87 -6.44
C TRP A 220 0.48 -8.76 -7.42
N ILE A 221 -0.19 -7.71 -6.96
CA ILE A 221 -0.49 -6.54 -7.80
C ILE A 221 0.80 -5.91 -8.36
N SER A 222 1.83 -5.75 -7.52
CA SER A 222 3.09 -5.12 -7.92
C SER A 222 3.91 -6.01 -8.86
N VAL A 223 3.88 -7.33 -8.68
CA VAL A 223 4.50 -8.30 -9.60
C VAL A 223 3.84 -8.23 -10.98
N VAL A 224 2.50 -8.27 -11.03
CA VAL A 224 1.75 -8.15 -12.30
C VAL A 224 2.02 -6.80 -12.96
N ALA A 225 2.01 -5.71 -12.19
CA ALA A 225 2.33 -4.38 -12.69
C ALA A 225 3.73 -4.34 -13.33
N LEU A 226 4.73 -4.93 -12.69
CA LEU A 226 6.10 -4.99 -13.21
C LEU A 226 6.20 -5.78 -14.53
N VAL A 227 5.55 -6.95 -14.62
CA VAL A 227 5.56 -7.75 -15.85
C VAL A 227 4.94 -6.99 -17.01
N LEU A 228 3.77 -6.39 -16.78
CA LEU A 228 3.10 -5.55 -17.79
C LEU A 228 3.95 -4.34 -18.15
N HIS A 229 4.56 -3.68 -17.17
CA HIS A 229 5.43 -2.54 -17.37
C HIS A 229 6.61 -2.87 -18.27
N ILE A 230 7.33 -3.97 -18.02
CA ILE A 230 8.47 -4.39 -18.85
C ILE A 230 8.02 -4.60 -20.31
N PHE A 231 6.93 -5.33 -20.52
CA PHE A 231 6.41 -5.63 -21.85
C PHE A 231 5.99 -4.35 -22.61
N PHE A 232 5.19 -3.49 -21.97
CA PHE A 232 4.70 -2.27 -22.62
C PHE A 232 5.77 -1.20 -22.79
N SER A 233 6.74 -1.10 -21.88
CA SER A 233 7.88 -0.18 -22.03
C SER A 233 8.72 -0.57 -23.25
N TRP A 234 9.04 -1.84 -23.42
CA TRP A 234 9.70 -2.33 -24.64
C TRP A 234 8.87 -2.02 -25.89
N LEU A 235 7.57 -2.33 -25.86
CA LEU A 235 6.69 -2.17 -27.01
C LEU A 235 6.54 -0.70 -27.43
N LEU A 236 6.15 0.19 -26.50
CA LEU A 236 5.84 1.58 -26.83
C LEU A 236 7.12 2.40 -27.02
N MET A 237 8.12 2.26 -26.15
CA MET A 237 9.33 3.10 -26.24
C MET A 237 10.18 2.71 -27.44
N LEU A 238 10.44 1.42 -27.63
CA LEU A 238 11.40 0.94 -28.63
C LEU A 238 10.71 0.43 -29.90
N LYS A 239 9.76 -0.50 -29.78
CA LYS A 239 9.23 -1.19 -30.97
C LYS A 239 8.32 -0.29 -31.81
N LEU A 240 7.49 0.53 -31.18
CA LEU A 240 6.62 1.52 -31.83
C LEU A 240 7.28 2.89 -31.97
N GLY A 241 8.47 3.10 -31.40
CA GLY A 241 9.25 4.32 -31.54
C GLY A 241 8.66 5.55 -30.84
N TRP A 242 7.81 5.39 -29.81
CA TRP A 242 7.27 6.54 -29.06
C TRP A 242 8.28 7.18 -28.12
N GLY A 243 9.45 6.56 -27.92
CA GLY A 243 10.52 7.07 -27.08
C GLY A 243 10.04 7.40 -25.67
N MET A 244 10.43 8.57 -25.16
CA MET A 244 10.08 9.01 -23.80
C MET A 244 8.58 9.27 -23.59
N ALA A 245 7.81 9.58 -24.65
CA ALA A 245 6.36 9.69 -24.52
C ALA A 245 5.74 8.32 -24.18
N GLY A 246 6.24 7.25 -24.82
CA GLY A 246 5.88 5.88 -24.47
C GLY A 246 6.23 5.53 -23.03
N GLY A 247 7.42 5.93 -22.57
CA GLY A 247 7.87 5.70 -21.20
C GLY A 247 6.97 6.38 -20.16
N ALA A 248 6.60 7.64 -20.39
CA ALA A 248 5.68 8.36 -19.52
C ALA A 248 4.31 7.68 -19.46
N VAL A 249 3.75 7.27 -20.60
CA VAL A 249 2.45 6.57 -20.65
C VAL A 249 2.49 5.28 -19.83
N VAL A 250 3.49 4.43 -20.06
CA VAL A 250 3.58 3.12 -19.40
C VAL A 250 3.84 3.26 -17.91
N LEU A 251 4.73 4.17 -17.50
CA LEU A 251 5.04 4.38 -16.08
C LEU A 251 3.83 4.94 -15.33
N ASN A 252 3.14 5.96 -15.87
CA ASN A 252 1.90 6.46 -15.28
C ASN A 252 0.83 5.36 -15.21
N ALA A 253 0.61 4.62 -16.29
CA ALA A 253 -0.37 3.53 -16.32
C ALA A 253 -0.06 2.44 -15.29
N SER A 254 1.21 2.13 -15.05
CA SER A 254 1.63 1.13 -14.07
C SER A 254 1.30 1.56 -12.64
N TRP A 255 1.57 2.82 -12.29
CA TRP A 255 1.23 3.35 -10.97
C TRP A 255 -0.27 3.45 -10.75
N TRP A 256 -1.02 3.92 -11.75
CA TRP A 256 -2.47 3.96 -11.67
C TRP A 256 -3.11 2.56 -11.65
N PHE A 257 -2.54 1.59 -12.37
CA PHE A 257 -2.96 0.19 -12.26
C PHE A 257 -2.80 -0.32 -10.83
N ILE A 258 -1.66 -0.06 -10.17
CA ILE A 258 -1.44 -0.44 -8.77
C ILE A 258 -2.52 0.17 -7.87
N VAL A 259 -2.74 1.49 -7.98
CA VAL A 259 -3.74 2.21 -7.17
C VAL A 259 -5.15 1.64 -7.40
N VAL A 260 -5.56 1.51 -8.65
CA VAL A 260 -6.90 1.02 -9.00
C VAL A 260 -7.10 -0.42 -8.53
N ALA A 261 -6.14 -1.31 -8.77
CA ALA A 261 -6.23 -2.71 -8.34
C ALA A 261 -6.33 -2.83 -6.81
N GLN A 262 -5.58 -2.03 -6.06
CA GLN A 262 -5.68 -2.01 -4.60
C GLN A 262 -7.02 -1.43 -4.13
N LEU A 263 -7.53 -0.37 -4.76
CA LEU A 263 -8.84 0.20 -4.43
C LEU A 263 -9.98 -0.79 -4.72
N VAL A 264 -9.93 -1.50 -5.85
CA VAL A 264 -10.88 -2.58 -6.16
C VAL A 264 -10.86 -3.64 -5.06
N TYR A 265 -9.68 -4.06 -4.61
CA TYR A 265 -9.56 -4.99 -3.50
C TYR A 265 -10.16 -4.44 -2.20
N ILE A 266 -9.89 -3.18 -1.84
CA ILE A 266 -10.46 -2.55 -0.63
C ILE A 266 -11.99 -2.45 -0.71
N PHE A 267 -12.53 -2.04 -1.86
CA PHE A 267 -13.96 -1.83 -2.05
C PHE A 267 -14.75 -3.10 -2.26
N SER A 268 -14.10 -4.24 -2.56
CA SER A 268 -14.74 -5.55 -2.69
C SER A 268 -15.38 -6.09 -1.40
N GLY A 269 -15.21 -5.40 -0.26
CA GLY A 269 -15.68 -5.86 1.06
C GLY A 269 -14.67 -6.75 1.79
N THR A 270 -13.58 -7.14 1.15
CA THR A 270 -12.54 -8.02 1.74
C THR A 270 -11.83 -7.41 2.95
N CYS A 271 -11.90 -6.09 3.15
CA CYS A 271 -11.35 -5.39 4.32
C CYS A 271 -12.30 -5.30 5.53
N GLY A 272 -13.54 -5.80 5.41
CA GLY A 272 -14.51 -5.81 6.50
C GLY A 272 -14.65 -4.45 7.20
N ARG A 273 -14.62 -4.45 8.55
CA ARG A 273 -14.76 -3.23 9.37
C ARG A 273 -13.66 -2.19 9.16
N ALA A 274 -12.49 -2.57 8.63
CA ALA A 274 -11.42 -1.61 8.38
C ALA A 274 -11.81 -0.58 7.30
N TRP A 275 -12.68 -0.98 6.38
CA TRP A 275 -13.25 -0.09 5.36
C TRP A 275 -14.77 -0.06 5.46
N SER A 276 -15.31 0.96 6.14
CA SER A 276 -16.75 1.21 6.27
C SER A 276 -17.30 2.18 5.20
N GLY A 277 -16.52 2.45 4.14
CA GLY A 277 -16.86 3.42 3.10
C GLY A 277 -16.35 4.83 3.38
N PHE A 278 -16.69 5.76 2.48
CA PHE A 278 -16.32 7.16 2.62
C PHE A 278 -17.01 7.82 3.82
N SER A 279 -16.28 8.66 4.55
CA SER A 279 -16.77 9.28 5.77
C SER A 279 -16.34 10.74 5.91
N TRP A 280 -17.26 11.58 6.36
CA TRP A 280 -16.98 12.97 6.72
C TRP A 280 -15.96 13.13 7.86
N ARG A 281 -15.73 12.06 8.65
CA ARG A 281 -14.68 12.04 9.70
C ARG A 281 -13.27 12.21 9.13
N ALA A 282 -13.08 11.96 7.82
CA ALA A 282 -11.83 12.24 7.12
C ALA A 282 -11.45 13.73 7.21
N PHE A 283 -12.43 14.63 7.23
CA PHE A 283 -12.23 16.09 7.27
C PHE A 283 -12.11 16.68 8.69
N GLN A 284 -12.29 15.86 9.73
CA GLN A 284 -12.14 16.30 11.11
C GLN A 284 -10.66 16.35 11.51
N ASN A 285 -10.27 17.40 12.24
CA ASN A 285 -8.92 17.59 12.77
C ASN A 285 -7.79 17.52 11.71
N LEU A 286 -8.08 17.96 10.48
CA LEU A 286 -7.11 17.98 9.38
C LEU A 286 -5.84 18.75 9.72
N TRP A 287 -5.97 19.91 10.38
CA TRP A 287 -4.81 20.73 10.75
C TRP A 287 -3.86 20.01 11.70
N GLY A 288 -4.39 19.34 12.73
CA GLY A 288 -3.58 18.55 13.66
C GLY A 288 -2.84 17.41 12.96
N PHE A 289 -3.54 16.71 12.06
CA PHE A 289 -2.93 15.64 11.26
C PHE A 289 -1.90 16.18 10.27
N ALA A 290 -2.17 17.30 9.61
CA ALA A 290 -1.23 17.95 8.69
C ALA A 290 0.04 18.39 9.39
N ARG A 291 -0.06 18.94 10.62
CA ARG A 291 1.12 19.30 11.43
C ARG A 291 1.95 18.08 11.81
N LEU A 292 1.30 16.96 12.17
CA LEU A 292 1.99 15.71 12.46
C LEU A 292 2.70 15.18 11.20
N SER A 293 1.99 15.12 10.08
CA SER A 293 2.54 14.74 8.78
C SER A 293 3.72 15.62 8.37
N LEU A 294 3.63 16.94 8.55
CA LEU A 294 4.73 17.85 8.23
C LEU A 294 5.96 17.60 9.12
N ALA A 295 5.75 17.39 10.42
CA ALA A 295 6.85 17.06 11.34
C ALA A 295 7.53 15.74 10.93
N SER A 296 6.75 14.71 10.58
CA SER A 296 7.26 13.45 10.06
C SER A 296 8.02 13.62 8.74
N ALA A 297 7.59 14.54 7.88
CA ALA A 297 8.30 14.83 6.64
C ALA A 297 9.68 15.45 6.87
N VAL A 298 9.79 16.38 7.81
CA VAL A 298 11.08 16.97 8.19
C VAL A 298 12.01 15.93 8.83
N MET A 299 11.48 14.94 9.56
CA MET A 299 12.30 13.91 10.20
C MET A 299 12.89 12.87 9.22
N LEU A 300 12.21 12.62 8.10
CA LEU A 300 12.60 11.59 7.13
C LEU A 300 13.38 12.15 5.93
N TRP A 301 13.57 13.47 5.88
CA TRP A 301 14.26 14.18 4.79
C TRP A 301 15.65 14.64 5.21
#